data_AF-A0A2U3CZ08-F1
#
_entry.id   AF-A0A2U3CZ08-F1
#
_cell.length_a   1.000
_cell.length_b   1.000
_cell.length_c   1.000
_cell.angle_alpha   90.00
_cell.angle_beta   90.00
_cell.angle_gamma   90.00
#
_symmetry.space_group_name_H-M   'P 1'
#
loop_
_entity.id
_entity.type
_entity.pdbx_description
1 polymer ?
#
loop_
_entity_poly.entity_id
_entity_poly.type
_entity_poly.pdbx_seq_one_letter_code
_entity_poly.pdbx_strand_id
1 'polypeptide(L)'
;MIKYVFFSGKGGVGKTSLSSATAVMLAKRGVRTLLVTTDPASNLGDVFGQEVGLEARPVQGVANLFIQEINPDQALQSYKD
;
A
#
# COMPACT_ATOMS: atom_id res chain seq x y z
N MET A 1 -7.10 19.28 5.69
CA MET A 1 -5.95 18.36 5.51
C MET A 1 -6.50 16.99 5.14
N ILE A 2 -6.09 16.42 4.00
CA ILE A 2 -6.59 15.10 3.56
C ILE A 2 -5.91 14.04 4.43
N LYS A 3 -6.71 13.23 5.13
CA LYS A 3 -6.22 12.12 5.96
C LYS A 3 -6.25 10.76 5.24
N TYR A 4 -7.17 10.59 4.29
CA TYR A 4 -7.40 9.32 3.59
C TYR A 4 -7.73 9.57 2.11
N VAL A 5 -7.20 8.73 1.23
CA VAL A 5 -7.51 8.69 -0.20
C VAL A 5 -7.78 7.23 -0.56
N PHE A 6 -8.95 6.97 -1.14
CA PHE A 6 -9.37 5.62 -1.52
C PHE A 6 -9.32 5.44 -3.03
N PHE A 7 -8.73 4.33 -3.47
CA PHE A 7 -8.70 3.92 -4.87
C PHE A 7 -9.56 2.67 -5.02
N SER A 8 -10.67 2.78 -5.75
CA SER A 8 -11.62 1.68 -5.99
C SER A 8 -11.98 1.59 -7.47
N GLY A 9 -12.39 0.40 -7.91
CA GLY A 9 -12.69 0.11 -9.31
C GLY A 9 -12.48 -1.36 -9.66
N LYS A 10 -12.92 -1.75 -10.86
CA LYS A 10 -12.83 -3.12 -11.37
C LYS A 10 -11.37 -3.59 -11.51
N GLY A 11 -11.16 -4.89 -11.73
CA GLY A 11 -9.83 -5.44 -12.05
C GLY A 11 -9.26 -4.81 -13.32
N GLY A 12 -7.94 -4.59 -13.36
CA GLY A 12 -7.24 -4.12 -14.56
C GLY A 12 -7.37 -2.62 -14.91
N VAL A 13 -8.11 -1.81 -14.13
CA VAL A 13 -8.29 -0.36 -14.43
C VAL A 13 -7.12 0.53 -13.97
N GLY A 14 -6.02 -0.06 -13.48
CA GLY A 14 -4.81 0.69 -13.07
C GLY A 14 -4.80 1.22 -11.62
N LYS A 15 -5.62 0.66 -10.73
CA LYS A 15 -5.71 1.10 -9.31
C LYS A 15 -4.35 1.10 -8.61
N THR A 16 -3.64 -0.02 -8.65
CA THR A 16 -2.34 -0.20 -8.00
C THR A 16 -1.31 0.78 -8.53
N SER A 17 -1.32 1.04 -9.84
CA SER A 17 -0.43 2.02 -10.47
C SER A 17 -0.73 3.44 -9.99
N LEU A 18 -2.00 3.83 -9.98
CA LEU A 18 -2.40 5.19 -9.60
C LEU A 18 -2.23 5.45 -8.09
N SER A 19 -2.56 4.47 -7.25
CA SER A 19 -2.36 4.56 -5.80
C SER A 19 -0.88 4.65 -5.44
N SER A 20 -0.03 3.85 -6.08
CA SER A 20 1.43 3.87 -5.91
C SER A 20 2.03 5.21 -6.35
N ALA A 21 1.67 5.69 -7.53
CA ALA A 21 2.14 6.99 -8.04
C ALA A 21 1.71 8.15 -7.12
N THR A 22 0.47 8.11 -6.63
CA THR A 22 -0.05 9.12 -5.69
C THR A 22 0.72 9.07 -4.37
N ALA A 23 0.95 7.89 -3.82
CA ALA A 23 1.66 7.72 -2.56
C ALA A 23 3.11 8.23 -2.63
N VAL A 24 3.82 7.91 -3.72
CA VAL A 24 5.19 8.43 -3.97
C VAL A 24 5.18 9.95 -4.10
N MET A 25 4.21 10.52 -4.82
CA MET A 25 4.09 11.97 -4.99
C MET A 25 3.85 12.69 -3.65
N LEU A 26 2.98 12.15 -2.79
CA LEU A 26 2.73 12.70 -1.45
C LEU A 26 3.96 12.61 -0.55
N ALA A 27 4.62 11.45 -0.53
CA ALA A 27 5.85 11.22 0.24
C ALA A 27 6.97 12.18 -0.16
N LYS A 28 7.18 12.39 -1.46
CA LYS A 28 8.15 13.36 -2.01
C LYS A 28 7.82 14.81 -1.66
N ARG A 29 6.57 15.13 -1.35
CA ARG A 29 6.13 16.46 -0.87
C ARG A 29 6.26 16.62 0.65
N GLY A 30 6.90 15.67 1.34
CA GLY A 30 7.10 15.70 2.79
C GLY A 30 5.92 15.19 3.61
N VAL A 31 4.88 14.64 2.96
CA VAL A 31 3.74 14.05 3.67
C VAL A 31 4.09 12.63 4.06
N ARG A 32 4.08 12.32 5.36
CA ARG A 32 4.22 10.93 5.84
C ARG A 32 3.05 10.10 5.32
N THR A 33 3.34 9.15 4.45
CA THR A 33 2.34 8.46 3.63
C THR A 33 2.43 6.95 3.84
N LEU A 34 1.28 6.33 4.09
CA LEU A 34 1.13 4.88 4.13
C LEU A 34 0.22 4.47 2.97
N LEU A 35 0.72 3.57 2.12
CA LEU A 35 -0.06 2.94 1.06
C LEU A 35 -0.46 1.53 1.52
N VAL A 36 -1.76 1.29 1.59
CA VAL A 36 -2.35 0.02 2.03
C VAL A 36 -3.12 -0.61 0.88
N THR A 37 -3.00 -1.92 0.73
CA THR A 37 -3.89 -2.72 -0.11
C THR A 37 -4.52 -3.85 0.69
N THR A 38 -5.80 -4.11 0.42
CA THR A 38 -6.53 -5.31 0.89
C THR A 38 -6.90 -6.22 -0.28
N ASP A 39 -6.49 -5.87 -1.50
CA ASP A 39 -6.74 -6.67 -2.69
C ASP A 39 -5.71 -7.81 -2.75
N PRO A 40 -6.12 -9.08 -2.58
CA PRO A 40 -5.20 -10.22 -2.59
C PRO A 40 -4.53 -10.43 -3.96
N ALA A 41 -5.05 -9.83 -5.03
CA ALA A 41 -4.42 -9.84 -6.35
C ALA A 41 -3.47 -8.65 -6.58
N SER A 42 -3.32 -7.77 -5.59
CA SER A 42 -2.39 -6.65 -5.70
C SER A 42 -0.95 -7.14 -5.62
N ASN A 43 -0.13 -6.71 -6.58
CA ASN A 43 1.28 -7.04 -6.64
C ASN A 43 2.15 -5.90 -6.09
N LEU A 44 1.82 -5.40 -4.89
CA LEU A 44 2.47 -4.20 -4.34
C LEU A 44 3.98 -4.42 -4.12
N GLY A 45 4.36 -5.64 -3.72
CA GLY A 45 5.76 -6.03 -3.60
C GLY A 45 6.51 -5.97 -4.93
N ASP A 46 5.89 -6.39 -6.03
CA ASP A 46 6.49 -6.31 -7.37
C ASP A 46 6.64 -4.85 -7.82
N VAL A 47 5.65 -3.99 -7.52
CA VAL A 47 5.69 -2.57 -7.88
C VAL A 47 6.85 -1.84 -7.21
N PHE A 48 7.15 -2.17 -5.95
CA PHE A 48 8.23 -1.54 -5.19
C PHE A 48 9.53 -2.35 -5.14
N GLY A 49 9.54 -3.55 -5.73
CA GLY A 49 10.71 -4.44 -5.74
C GLY A 49 11.15 -4.90 -4.35
N GLN A 50 10.22 -5.02 -3.39
CA GLN A 50 10.53 -5.40 -2.02
C GLN A 50 9.38 -6.17 -1.37
N GLU A 51 9.67 -6.93 -0.31
CA GLU A 51 8.63 -7.65 0.44
C GLU A 51 7.64 -6.69 1.11
N VAL A 52 6.37 -7.09 1.09
CA VAL A 52 5.24 -6.44 1.76
C VAL A 52 4.53 -7.47 2.61
N GLY A 53 3.96 -7.04 3.73
CA GLY A 53 3.14 -7.90 4.57
C GLY A 53 2.24 -7.12 5.49
N LEU A 54 1.76 -7.83 6.52
CA LEU A 54 0.78 -7.32 7.48
C LEU A 54 1.30 -6.10 8.26
N GLU A 55 2.60 -6.04 8.53
CA GLU A 55 3.23 -4.90 9.19
C GLU A 55 3.66 -3.84 8.18
N ALA A 56 3.45 -2.58 8.51
CA ALA A 56 3.87 -1.47 7.66
C ALA A 56 5.40 -1.39 7.58
N ARG A 57 5.93 -1.34 6.36
CA ARG A 57 7.39 -1.29 6.10
C ARG A 57 7.75 -0.05 5.30
N PRO A 58 8.92 0.58 5.54
CA PRO A 58 9.38 1.69 4.72
C PRO A 58 9.69 1.24 3.29
N VAL A 59 9.47 2.12 2.31
CA VAL A 59 9.84 1.89 0.92
C VAL A 59 11.29 2.29 0.70
N GLN A 60 12.11 1.37 0.19
CA GLN A 60 13.49 1.64 -0.17
C GLN A 60 13.58 2.73 -1.25
N GLY A 61 14.42 3.73 -1.02
CA GLY A 61 14.64 4.83 -1.97
C GLY A 61 13.54 5.91 -2.00
N VAL A 62 12.48 5.81 -1.19
CA VAL A 62 11.44 6.84 -1.08
C VAL A 62 11.22 7.23 0.39
N ALA A 63 11.80 8.36 0.80
CA ALA A 63 11.61 8.88 2.14
C ALA A 63 10.14 9.15 2.45
N ASN A 64 9.73 8.96 3.71
CA ASN A 64 8.37 9.17 4.21
C ASN A 64 7.27 8.26 3.62
N LEU A 65 7.62 7.26 2.81
CA LEU A 65 6.67 6.30 2.26
C LEU A 65 6.76 4.94 2.96
N PHE A 66 5.60 4.42 3.31
CA PHE A 66 5.42 3.09 3.90
C PHE A 66 4.40 2.31 3.09
N ILE A 67 4.57 0.99 3.02
CA ILE A 67 3.65 0.07 2.35
C ILE A 67 3.22 -1.05 3.28
N GLN A 68 1.98 -1.49 3.13
CA GLN A 68 1.37 -2.56 3.91
C GLN A 68 0.37 -3.32 3.04
N GLU A 69 0.31 -4.63 3.25
CA GLU A 69 -0.65 -5.51 2.60
C GLU A 69 -1.42 -6.26 3.66
N ILE A 70 -2.74 -6.09 3.66
CA ILE A 70 -3.63 -6.74 4.60
C ILE A 70 -4.36 -7.83 3.84
N ASN A 71 -3.84 -9.05 3.96
CA ASN A 71 -4.56 -10.23 3.52
C ASN A 71 -5.67 -10.56 4.56
N PRO A 72 -6.96 -10.58 4.19
CA PRO A 72 -8.05 -10.80 5.14
C PRO A 72 -7.98 -12.15 5.85
N ASP A 73 -7.54 -13.21 5.16
CA ASP A 73 -7.46 -14.56 5.73
C ASP A 73 -6.32 -14.63 6.76
N GLN A 74 -5.16 -14.06 6.44
CA GLN A 74 -4.04 -13.96 7.39
C GLN A 74 -4.40 -13.08 8.59
N ALA A 75 -5.05 -11.93 8.35
CA ALA A 75 -5.48 -11.03 9.42
C ALA A 75 -6.50 -11.71 10.36
N LEU A 76 -7.43 -12.50 9.83
CA LEU A 76 -8.41 -13.24 10.62
C LEU A 76 -7.73 -14.35 11.44
N GLN A 77 -6.73 -15.03 10.89
CA GLN A 77 -5.98 -16.04 11.63
C GLN A 77 -5.23 -15.41 12.80
N SER A 78 -4.49 -14.31 12.58
CA SER A 78 -3.76 -13.61 13.64
C SER A 78 -4.66 -13.00 14.73
N TYR A 79 -5.93 -12.73 14.45
CA TYR A 79 -6.88 -12.23 15.45
C TYR A 79 -7.39 -13.32 16.42
N LYS A 80 -7.37 -14.59 15.98
CA LYS A 80 -7.89 -15.72 16.78
C LYS A 80 -6.89 -16.26 17.79
N ASP A 81 -5.60 -15.97 17.58
CA ASP A 81 -4.49 -16.37 18.45
C ASP A 81 -4.29 -15.33 19.59
#